data_AF-W1XEL7-F1
#
_entry.id   AF-W1XEL7-F1
#
_cell.length_a   1.000
_cell.length_b   1.000
_cell.length_c   1.000
_cell.angle_alpha   90.00
_cell.angle_beta   90.00
_cell.angle_gamma   90.00
#
_symmetry.space_group_name_H-M   'P 1'
#
loop_
_entity.id
_entity.type
_entity.pdbx_description
1 polymer ?
#
loop_
_entity_poly.entity_id
_entity_poly.type
_entity_poly.pdbx_seq_one_letter_code
_entity_poly.pdbx_strand_id
1 'polypeptide(L)'
;GDTNFIPKELLLPMESTDRDLLTEWFTQLKGQHVDVSVPQRGYKMDMIKMAHENAETFLEERRRQWQHQIDKTGGAVKKLAEILDLPRLPERMEC
;
A
#
# COMPACT_ATOMS: atom_id res chain seq x y z
N GLY A 1 -3.14 20.72 4.73
CA GLY A 1 -3.35 21.90 3.87
C GLY A 1 -2.88 21.46 2.53
N ASP A 2 -3.75 20.74 1.83
CA ASP A 2 -3.30 19.77 0.84
C ASP A 2 -3.39 20.42 -0.53
N THR A 3 -2.43 21.30 -0.79
CA THR A 3 -2.15 21.74 -2.14
C THR A 3 -1.66 20.50 -2.89
N ASN A 4 -2.51 19.96 -3.76
CA ASN A 4 -2.25 18.82 -4.64
C ASN A 4 -0.90 19.02 -5.35
N PHE A 5 0.18 18.53 -4.75
CA PHE A 5 1.53 18.78 -5.21
C PHE A 5 1.85 17.80 -6.33
N ILE A 6 2.08 18.33 -7.52
CA ILE A 6 2.48 17.53 -8.68
C ILE A 6 3.97 17.81 -8.93
N PRO A 7 4.83 16.79 -8.93
CA PRO A 7 6.26 16.97 -9.19
C PRO A 7 6.53 17.36 -10.65
N LYS A 8 7.75 17.83 -10.96
CA LYS A 8 8.13 18.17 -12.36
C LYS A 8 8.57 16.92 -13.14
N GLU A 9 8.81 15.83 -12.43
CA GLU A 9 9.28 14.57 -12.97
C GLU A 9 8.53 13.44 -12.28
N LEU A 10 8.11 12.45 -13.06
CA LEU A 10 7.42 11.24 -12.63
C LEU A 10 8.17 10.03 -13.20
N LEU A 11 8.62 9.16 -12.31
CA LEU A 11 9.34 7.95 -12.69
C LEU A 11 8.38 6.76 -12.68
N LEU A 12 8.28 6.05 -13.80
CA LEU A 12 7.47 4.83 -13.91
C LEU A 12 8.36 3.59 -13.77
N PRO A 13 7.89 2.54 -13.07
CA PRO A 13 8.64 1.29 -12.91
C PRO A 13 8.71 0.45 -14.19
N MET A 14 7.85 0.72 -15.17
CA MET A 14 7.79 -0.01 -16.43
C MET A 14 7.23 0.88 -17.54
N GLU A 15 7.49 0.49 -18.79
CA GLU A 15 6.90 1.13 -19.97
C GLU A 15 5.37 0.96 -19.96
N SER A 16 4.69 2.02 -20.41
CA SER A 16 3.24 2.06 -20.56
C SER A 16 2.90 2.65 -21.91
N THR A 17 1.94 2.05 -22.61
CA THR A 17 1.40 2.59 -23.86
C THR A 17 0.75 3.96 -23.65
N ASP A 18 0.30 4.26 -22.42
CA ASP A 18 -0.37 5.50 -22.06
C ASP A 18 0.60 6.58 -21.55
N ARG A 19 1.92 6.40 -21.71
CA ARG A 19 2.92 7.34 -21.18
C ARG A 19 2.71 8.77 -21.69
N ASP A 20 2.40 8.93 -22.98
CA ASP A 20 2.16 10.25 -23.57
C ASP A 20 0.89 10.90 -23.01
N LEU A 21 -0.17 10.11 -22.85
CA LEU A 21 -1.42 10.55 -22.23
C LEU A 21 -1.19 10.99 -20.78
N LEU A 22 -0.43 10.23 -20.00
CA LEU A 22 -0.07 10.58 -18.63
C LEU A 22 0.73 11.88 -18.58
N THR A 23 1.70 12.04 -19.48
CA THR A 23 2.53 13.24 -19.60
C THR A 23 1.68 14.48 -19.87
N GLU A 24 0.76 14.41 -20.83
CA GLU A 24 -0.16 15.49 -21.15
C GLU A 24 -1.07 15.80 -19.95
N TRP A 25 -1.67 14.78 -19.36
CA TRP A 25 -2.61 14.93 -18.26
C TRP A 25 -1.96 15.58 -17.02
N PHE A 26 -0.78 15.12 -16.60
CA PHE A 26 -0.06 15.72 -15.47
C PHE A 26 0.46 17.12 -15.80
N THR A 27 0.86 17.38 -17.04
CA THR A 27 1.27 18.71 -17.50
C THR A 27 0.10 19.70 -17.42
N GLN A 28 -1.10 19.30 -17.88
CA GLN A 28 -2.31 20.10 -17.78
C GLN A 28 -2.69 20.36 -16.32
N LEU A 29 -2.67 19.33 -15.48
CA LEU A 29 -3.05 19.43 -14.08
C LEU A 29 -2.09 20.33 -13.28
N LYS A 30 -0.80 20.33 -13.63
CA LYS A 30 0.23 21.18 -13.00
C LYS A 30 0.27 22.61 -13.57
N GLY A 31 -0.12 22.80 -14.82
CA GLY A 31 0.09 24.06 -15.57
C GLY A 31 1.54 24.29 -16.02
N GLN A 32 2.41 23.28 -15.87
CA GLN A 32 3.81 23.28 -16.33
C GLN A 32 4.15 21.88 -16.82
N HIS A 33 5.05 21.79 -17.80
CA HIS A 33 5.56 20.52 -18.32
C HIS A 33 6.03 19.58 -17.19
N VAL A 34 5.53 18.35 -17.22
CA VAL A 34 5.91 17.24 -16.35
C VAL A 34 6.60 16.18 -17.21
N ASP A 35 7.84 15.82 -16.88
CA ASP A 35 8.54 14.71 -17.51
C ASP A 35 8.04 13.38 -16.93
N VAL A 36 7.58 12.47 -17.77
CA VAL A 36 7.27 11.10 -17.37
C VAL A 36 8.29 10.18 -18.01
N SER A 37 9.08 9.46 -17.22
CA SER A 37 10.17 8.61 -17.72
C SER A 37 10.28 7.26 -17.03
N VAL A 38 10.83 6.28 -17.76
CA VAL A 38 11.05 4.91 -17.29
C VAL A 38 12.56 4.65 -17.19
N PRO A 39 13.18 4.96 -16.04
CA PRO A 39 14.62 4.81 -15.91
C PRO A 39 15.02 3.33 -15.95
N GLN A 40 16.03 2.99 -16.74
CA GLN A 40 16.52 1.62 -16.89
C GLN A 40 17.77 1.32 -16.04
N ARG A 41 18.50 2.37 -15.60
CA ARG A 41 19.75 2.24 -14.84
C ARG A 41 20.10 3.54 -14.08
N GLY A 42 21.01 3.42 -13.13
CA GLY A 42 21.52 4.53 -12.33
C GLY A 42 20.58 4.96 -11.21
N TYR A 43 20.86 6.12 -10.60
CA TYR A 43 20.21 6.59 -9.37
C TYR A 43 18.67 6.65 -9.44
N LYS A 44 18.09 7.06 -10.57
CA LYS A 44 16.62 7.08 -10.74
C LYS A 44 16.01 5.68 -10.69
N MET A 45 16.72 4.66 -11.22
CA MET A 45 16.26 3.27 -11.11
C MET A 45 16.42 2.74 -9.69
N ASP A 46 17.49 3.13 -8.98
CA ASP A 46 17.66 2.76 -7.57
C ASP A 46 16.55 3.37 -6.69
N MET A 47 16.07 4.57 -7.03
CA MET A 47 14.92 5.20 -6.38
C MET A 47 13.62 4.40 -6.59
N ILE A 48 13.39 3.89 -7.81
CA ILE A 48 12.23 3.01 -8.09
C ILE A 48 12.33 1.73 -7.27
N LYS A 49 13.51 1.10 -7.20
CA LYS A 49 13.72 -0.11 -6.39
C LYS A 49 13.42 0.13 -4.92
N MET A 50 13.93 1.22 -4.35
CA MET A 50 13.65 1.60 -2.98
C MET A 50 12.15 1.84 -2.75
N ALA A 51 11.48 2.54 -3.67
CA ALA A 51 10.04 2.75 -3.60
C ALA A 51 9.26 1.43 -3.67
N HIS A 52 9.72 0.46 -4.47
CA HIS A 52 9.15 -0.87 -4.56
C HIS A 52 9.31 -1.66 -3.25
N GLU A 53 10.53 -1.72 -2.70
CA GLU A 53 10.82 -2.38 -1.42
C GLU A 53 9.98 -1.77 -0.27
N ASN A 54 9.83 -0.45 -0.26
CA ASN A 54 8.96 0.24 0.70
C ASN A 54 7.50 -0.17 0.56
N ALA A 55 7.00 -0.31 -0.68
CA ALA A 55 5.63 -0.73 -0.94
C ALA A 55 5.39 -2.18 -0.52
N GLU A 56 6.34 -3.09 -0.80
CA GLU A 56 6.27 -4.48 -0.36
C GLU A 56 6.23 -4.58 1.18
N THR A 57 7.16 -3.90 1.85
CA THR A 57 7.22 -3.86 3.32
C THR A 57 5.92 -3.35 3.92
N PHE A 58 5.38 -2.25 3.38
CA PHE A 58 4.10 -1.69 3.82
C PHE A 58 2.93 -2.67 3.65
N LEU A 59 2.88 -3.38 2.53
CA LEU A 59 1.83 -4.38 2.27
C LEU A 59 1.94 -5.57 3.22
N GLU A 60 3.16 -6.04 3.51
CA GLU A 60 3.40 -7.11 4.49
C GLU A 60 2.96 -6.72 5.89
N GLU A 61 3.34 -5.52 6.35
CA GLU A 61 2.91 -4.99 7.64
C GLU A 61 1.39 -4.89 7.72
N ARG A 62 0.75 -4.37 6.66
CA ARG A 62 -0.70 -4.27 6.60
C ARG A 62 -1.39 -5.64 6.64
N ARG A 63 -0.81 -6.66 5.98
CA ARG A 63 -1.29 -8.04 6.05
C ARG A 63 -1.15 -8.61 7.45
N ARG A 64 -0.02 -8.39 8.13
CA ARG A 64 0.19 -8.82 9.53
C ARG A 64 -0.82 -8.15 10.48
N GLN A 65 -1.06 -6.86 10.32
CA GLN A 65 -2.06 -6.13 11.10
C GLN A 65 -3.46 -6.70 10.88
N TRP A 66 -3.83 -7.01 9.63
CA TRP A 66 -5.09 -7.66 9.29
C TRP A 66 -5.23 -9.04 9.96
N GLN A 67 -4.21 -9.89 9.88
CA GLN A 67 -4.22 -11.19 10.55
C GLN A 67 -4.38 -11.05 12.06
N HIS A 68 -3.65 -10.12 12.68
CA HIS A 68 -3.76 -9.84 14.11
C HIS A 68 -5.14 -9.34 14.51
N GLN A 69 -5.80 -8.54 13.66
CA GLN A 69 -7.19 -8.14 13.90
C GLN A 69 -8.14 -9.34 13.85
N ILE A 70 -8.00 -10.23 12.86
CA ILE A 70 -8.81 -11.46 12.78
C ILE A 70 -8.61 -12.34 14.01
N ASP A 71 -7.36 -12.55 14.43
CA ASP A 71 -7.03 -13.34 15.61
C ASP A 71 -7.58 -12.73 16.90
N LYS A 72 -7.56 -11.40 17.02
CA LYS A 72 -8.15 -10.67 18.16
C LYS A 72 -9.68 -10.74 18.20
N THR A 73 -10.35 -10.60 17.05
CA THR A 73 -11.82 -10.46 17.02
C THR A 73 -12.53 -11.81 17.02
N GLY A 74 -12.00 -12.85 16.36
CA GLY A 74 -12.62 -14.18 16.30
C GLY A 74 -11.80 -15.31 16.93
N GLY A 75 -10.46 -15.20 16.89
CA GLY A 75 -9.55 -16.23 17.40
C GLY A 75 -9.43 -16.27 18.92
N ALA A 76 -9.48 -15.11 19.60
CA ALA A 76 -9.36 -15.02 21.05
C ALA A 76 -10.53 -15.73 21.78
N VAL A 77 -11.76 -15.58 21.29
CA VAL A 77 -12.94 -16.27 21.86
C VAL A 77 -12.86 -17.78 21.63
N LYS A 78 -12.42 -18.22 20.44
CA LYS A 78 -12.17 -19.64 20.16
C LYS A 78 -11.10 -20.23 21.08
N LYS A 79 -9.95 -19.56 21.22
CA LYS A 79 -8.86 -20.00 22.11
C LYS A 79 -9.29 -20.03 23.58
N LEU A 80 -10.07 -19.05 24.04
CA LEU A 80 -10.63 -19.06 25.39
C LEU A 80 -11.60 -20.23 25.58
N ALA A 81 -12.47 -20.49 24.61
CA ALA A 81 -13.39 -21.64 24.66
C ALA A 81 -12.64 -22.99 24.70
N GLU A 82 -11.53 -23.13 23.97
CA GLU A 82 -10.67 -24.32 24.03
C GLU A 82 -9.97 -24.47 25.40
N ILE A 83 -9.40 -23.39 25.94
CA ILE A 83 -8.74 -23.42 27.26
C ILE A 83 -9.73 -23.71 28.39
N LEU A 84 -10.96 -23.19 28.28
CA LEU A 84 -12.02 -23.36 29.26
C LEU A 84 -12.90 -24.59 29.00
N ASP A 85 -12.57 -25.40 27.98
CA ASP A 85 -13.31 -26.59 27.54
C ASP A 85 -14.82 -26.35 27.38
N LEU A 86 -15.18 -25.20 26.79
CA LEU A 86 -16.57 -24.81 26.60
C LEU A 86 -17.18 -25.60 25.43
N PRO A 87 -18.34 -26.27 25.63
CA PRO A 87 -18.95 -27.12 24.60
C PRO A 87 -19.49 -26.34 23.39
N ARG A 88 -19.63 -25.01 23.48
CA ARG A 88 -20.04 -24.09 22.41
C ARG A 88 -19.36 -22.73 22.59
N LEU A 89 -19.12 -22.01 21.48
CA LEU A 89 -18.64 -20.63 21.56
C LEU A 89 -19.69 -19.74 22.23
N PRO A 90 -19.31 -18.89 23.20
CA PRO A 90 -20.23 -17.99 23.85
C PRO A 90 -20.70 -16.89 22.88
N GLU A 91 -22.01 -16.67 22.80
CA GLU A 91 -22.62 -15.62 21.97
C GLU A 91 -22.46 -14.21 22.56
N ARG A 92 -22.13 -14.11 23.86
CA ARG A 92 -21.98 -12.84 24.59
C ARG A 92 -20.87 -12.96 25.63
N MET A 93 -19.98 -11.97 25.70
CA MET A 93 -18.97 -11.83 26.76
C MET A 93 -19.29 -10.57 27.57
N GLU A 94 -19.26 -10.66 28.90
CA GLU A 94 -19.44 -9.55 29.84
C GLU A 94 -18.15 -9.34 30.63
N CYS A 95 -17.83 -8.08 30.92
CA CYS A 95 -16.65 -7.68 31.73
C CYS A 95 -17.00 -7.57 33.21
#